data_AF-A0A183C161-F1
#
_entry.id   AF-A0A183C161-F1
#
_cell.length_a   1.000
_cell.length_b   1.000
_cell.length_c   1.000
_cell.angle_alpha   90.00
_cell.angle_beta   90.00
_cell.angle_gamma   90.00
#
_symmetry.space_group_name_H-M   'P 1'
#
loop_
_entity.id
_entity.type
_entity.pdbx_description
1 polymer ?
#
loop_
_entity_poly.entity_id
_entity_poly.type
_entity_poly.pdbx_seq_one_letter_code
_entity_poly.pdbx_strand_id
1 'polypeptide(L)'
;MASICFRNLMGHVLMAERVFATVYFRTYAENRVKHFTICWMATLLAISIWNTFVQHGVFFFVNMATFVSACILFVLGLVELLSLSAIYLYNLRKYKSQLYFTLNERFQLSENIRTAKQLAPTIFLHFFNANVLNLVTFLMYFDVLAEDYQKSCGFWLLSVHNAICCSFIEVTVITHHPMIKRKAIGWLKKMNKCSKARVDDSSSTTAQSGRNLVWGRKADGGGRVPTECRDQGPRRQGRPGGAGAVPGA
;
A
#
# COMPACT_ATOMS: atom_id res chain seq x y z
N MET A 1 19.73 -10.58 2.27
CA MET A 1 19.58 -9.81 3.54
C MET A 1 19.47 -8.30 3.31
N ALA A 2 20.38 -7.64 2.56
CA ALA A 2 20.31 -6.19 2.31
C ALA A 2 18.95 -5.71 1.75
N SER A 3 18.36 -6.45 0.81
CA SER A 3 17.00 -6.15 0.28
C SER A 3 15.89 -6.23 1.34
N ILE A 4 16.07 -7.04 2.40
CA ILE A 4 15.09 -7.17 3.48
C ILE A 4 15.18 -5.92 4.35
N CYS A 5 16.40 -5.54 4.75
CA CYS A 5 16.66 -4.32 5.50
C CYS A 5 16.09 -3.10 4.79
N PHE A 6 16.30 -2.97 3.46
CA PHE A 6 15.77 -1.86 2.67
C PHE A 6 14.24 -1.85 2.55
N ARG A 7 13.58 -3.03 2.54
CA ARG A 7 12.11 -3.12 2.53
C ARG A 7 11.51 -2.84 3.90
N ASN A 8 12.14 -3.30 5.00
CA ASN A 8 11.77 -2.91 6.37
C ASN A 8 11.83 -1.40 6.53
N LEU A 9 12.88 -0.81 5.97
CA LEU A 9 13.09 0.63 5.87
C LEU A 9 11.88 1.39 5.31
N MET A 10 11.38 0.95 4.16
CA MET A 10 10.27 1.61 3.48
C MET A 10 8.98 1.50 4.29
N GLY A 11 8.78 0.37 4.99
CA GLY A 11 7.69 0.19 5.95
C GLY A 11 7.70 1.24 7.04
N HIS A 12 8.85 1.45 7.69
CA HIS A 12 9.03 2.47 8.73
C HIS A 12 8.75 3.89 8.23
N VAL A 13 9.23 4.26 7.03
CA VAL A 13 8.99 5.59 6.44
C VAL A 13 7.50 5.83 6.23
N LEU A 14 6.82 4.86 5.61
CA LEU A 14 5.39 4.93 5.37
C LEU A 14 4.63 5.01 6.69
N MET A 15 5.06 4.28 7.71
CA MET A 15 4.43 4.33 9.04
C MET A 15 4.61 5.67 9.73
N ALA A 16 5.83 6.20 9.75
CA ALA A 16 6.09 7.50 10.36
C ALA A 16 5.30 8.60 9.65
N GLU A 17 5.29 8.61 8.31
CA GLU A 17 4.45 9.53 7.52
C GLU A 17 2.97 9.44 7.92
N ARG A 18 2.44 8.22 8.12
CA ARG A 18 1.04 8.02 8.53
C ARG A 18 0.77 8.44 9.96
N VAL A 19 1.70 8.22 10.88
CA VAL A 19 1.61 8.72 12.25
C VAL A 19 1.53 10.25 12.23
N PHE A 20 2.43 10.92 11.50
CA PHE A 20 2.43 12.37 11.37
C PHE A 20 1.16 12.91 10.70
N ALA A 21 0.71 12.29 9.62
CA ALA A 21 -0.53 12.68 8.94
C ALA A 21 -1.78 12.50 9.82
N THR A 22 -1.74 11.56 10.77
CA THR A 22 -2.87 11.32 11.68
C THR A 22 -2.84 12.23 12.90
N VAL A 23 -1.67 12.40 13.52
CA VAL A 23 -1.50 13.19 14.76
C VAL A 23 -1.57 14.69 14.47
N TYR A 24 -0.94 15.14 13.38
CA TYR A 24 -0.79 16.56 13.05
C TYR A 24 -1.66 16.99 11.87
N PHE A 25 -2.84 16.41 11.64
CA PHE A 25 -3.64 16.67 10.43
C PHE A 25 -3.89 18.17 10.13
N ARG A 26 -3.94 19.05 11.15
CA ARG A 26 -4.06 20.51 10.98
C ARG A 26 -2.74 21.17 10.56
N THR A 27 -1.63 20.79 11.21
CA THR A 27 -0.30 21.41 11.01
C THR A 27 0.48 20.76 9.86
N TYR A 28 0.13 19.54 9.47
CA TYR A 28 0.78 18.75 8.42
C TYR A 28 0.65 19.40 7.03
N ALA A 29 -0.44 20.12 6.79
CA ALA A 29 -0.64 20.86 5.54
C ALA A 29 0.30 22.06 5.40
N GLU A 30 0.62 22.73 6.52
CA GLU A 30 1.45 23.94 6.55
C GLU A 30 2.93 23.63 6.68
N ASN A 31 3.30 22.67 7.54
CA ASN A 31 4.69 22.29 7.80
C ASN A 31 4.99 20.97 7.11
N ARG A 32 5.37 21.02 5.82
CA ARG A 32 5.72 19.82 5.05
C ARG A 32 6.86 19.07 5.73
N VAL A 33 6.60 17.83 6.12
CA VAL A 33 7.42 16.89 6.90
C VAL A 33 8.72 16.42 6.20
N LYS A 34 9.22 17.20 5.22
CA LYS A 34 10.38 16.86 4.37
C LYS A 34 11.64 16.60 5.20
N HIS A 35 11.92 17.41 6.21
CA HIS A 35 13.13 17.25 7.04
C HIS A 35 13.13 15.96 7.84
N PHE A 36 11.98 15.56 8.38
CA PHE A 36 11.83 14.29 9.07
C PHE A 36 12.04 13.13 8.09
N THR A 37 11.38 13.14 6.92
CA THR A 37 11.56 12.09 5.92
C THR A 37 13.02 11.98 5.46
N ILE A 38 13.72 13.10 5.23
CA ILE A 38 15.13 13.10 4.81
C ILE A 38 16.04 12.57 5.92
N CYS A 39 15.89 13.06 7.15
CA CYS A 39 16.69 12.62 8.30
C CYS A 39 16.47 11.11 8.53
N TRP A 40 15.22 10.67 8.46
CA TRP A 40 14.87 9.27 8.60
C TRP A 40 15.49 8.43 7.49
N MET A 41 15.37 8.82 6.22
CA MET A 41 16.02 8.13 5.08
C MET A 41 17.54 8.00 5.25
N ALA A 42 18.21 8.99 5.86
CA ALA A 42 19.64 8.95 6.13
C ALA A 42 20.01 7.94 7.24
N THR A 43 19.29 7.95 8.38
CA THR A 43 19.46 6.95 9.45
C THR A 43 19.24 5.54 8.91
N LEU A 44 18.25 5.41 8.06
CA LEU A 44 17.84 4.18 7.42
C LEU A 44 18.89 3.63 6.44
N LEU A 45 19.48 4.50 5.62
CA LEU A 45 20.60 4.13 4.75
C LEU A 45 21.80 3.64 5.57
N ALA A 46 22.12 4.32 6.68
CA ALA A 46 23.22 3.94 7.56
C ALA A 46 23.04 2.53 8.15
N ILE A 47 21.84 2.19 8.62
CA ILE A 47 21.52 0.84 9.14
C ILE A 47 21.65 -0.23 8.05
N SER A 48 21.21 0.07 6.81
CA SER A 48 21.32 -0.87 5.70
C SER A 48 22.78 -1.13 5.29
N ILE A 49 23.60 -0.08 5.27
CA ILE A 49 25.04 -0.19 4.98
C ILE A 49 25.73 -1.01 6.08
N TRP A 50 25.41 -0.73 7.35
CA TRP A 50 25.94 -1.47 8.50
C TRP A 50 25.63 -2.97 8.41
N ASN A 51 24.36 -3.34 8.16
CA ASN A 51 23.98 -4.75 8.02
C ASN A 51 24.68 -5.45 6.85
N THR A 52 24.87 -4.75 5.74
CA THR A 52 25.58 -5.30 4.57
C THR A 52 27.06 -5.53 4.87
N PHE A 53 27.68 -4.59 5.60
CA PHE A 53 29.08 -4.69 6.02
C PHE A 53 29.30 -5.85 7.00
N VAL A 54 28.45 -5.98 8.02
CA VAL A 54 28.53 -7.05 9.03
C VAL A 54 28.36 -8.45 8.41
N GLN A 55 27.59 -8.55 7.33
CA GLN A 55 27.30 -9.84 6.68
C GLN A 55 28.32 -10.28 5.62
N HIS A 56 29.21 -9.39 5.18
CA HIS A 56 30.20 -9.71 4.16
C HIS A 56 31.31 -10.67 4.65
N GLY A 57 31.30 -11.03 5.94
CA GLY A 57 32.37 -11.79 6.60
C GLY A 57 32.30 -13.31 6.46
N VAL A 58 31.16 -13.95 6.72
CA VAL A 58 31.03 -15.42 6.66
C VAL A 58 29.55 -15.81 6.50
N PHE A 59 29.16 -16.35 5.33
CA PHE A 59 27.76 -16.68 5.03
C PHE A 59 27.13 -17.70 6.00
N PHE A 60 27.94 -18.54 6.65
CA PHE A 60 27.47 -19.64 7.51
C PHE A 60 27.61 -19.37 9.02
N PHE A 61 28.20 -18.24 9.41
CA PHE A 61 28.39 -17.91 10.83
C PHE A 61 27.55 -16.70 11.23
N VAL A 62 26.60 -16.94 12.13
CA VAL A 62 25.85 -15.87 12.80
C VAL A 62 26.70 -15.36 13.96
N ASN A 63 27.35 -14.21 13.78
CA ASN A 63 28.05 -13.55 14.87
C ASN A 63 27.06 -12.91 15.87
N MET A 64 27.54 -12.62 17.08
CA MET A 64 26.75 -11.96 18.13
C MET A 64 26.13 -10.64 17.64
N ALA A 65 26.85 -9.87 16.83
CA ALA A 65 26.35 -8.61 16.27
C ALA A 65 25.12 -8.81 15.35
N THR A 66 25.11 -9.86 14.53
CA THR A 66 23.98 -10.21 13.65
C THR A 66 22.79 -10.64 14.48
N PHE A 67 23.01 -11.45 15.52
CA PHE A 67 21.95 -11.86 16.43
C PHE A 67 21.32 -10.66 17.16
N VAL A 68 22.14 -9.78 17.74
CA VAL A 68 21.67 -8.54 18.39
C VAL A 68 20.90 -7.65 17.40
N SER A 69 21.40 -7.50 16.17
CA SER A 69 20.73 -6.72 15.13
C SER A 69 19.37 -7.31 14.76
N ALA A 70 19.26 -8.64 14.69
CA ALA A 70 18.01 -9.35 14.44
C ALA A 70 16.99 -9.07 15.56
N CYS A 71 17.41 -9.17 16.83
CA CYS A 71 16.58 -8.82 18.00
C CYS A 71 16.09 -7.37 17.97
N ILE A 72 16.95 -6.41 17.61
CA ILE A 72 16.56 -5.01 17.47
C ILE A 72 15.50 -4.84 16.37
N LEU A 73 15.70 -5.47 15.21
CA LEU A 73 14.73 -5.44 14.11
C LEU A 73 13.40 -6.07 14.49
N PHE A 74 13.40 -7.13 15.30
CA PHE A 74 12.18 -7.73 15.85
C PHE A 74 11.40 -6.75 16.73
N VAL A 75 12.09 -6.10 17.69
CA VAL A 75 11.48 -5.11 18.59
C VAL A 75 10.93 -3.93 17.79
N LEU A 76 11.68 -3.42 16.81
CA LEU A 76 11.22 -2.34 15.94
C LEU A 76 9.96 -2.74 15.16
N GLY A 77 9.92 -3.94 14.58
CA GLY A 77 8.75 -4.44 13.88
C GLY A 77 7.53 -4.62 14.79
N LEU A 78 7.73 -5.02 16.05
CA LEU A 78 6.65 -5.12 17.04
C LEU A 78 6.09 -3.74 17.40
N VAL A 79 6.97 -2.75 17.63
CA VAL A 79 6.58 -1.35 17.89
C VAL A 79 5.80 -0.76 16.72
N GLU A 80 6.19 -1.04 15.48
CA GLU A 80 5.43 -0.65 14.29
C GLU A 80 4.03 -1.26 14.26
N LEU A 81 3.93 -2.58 14.50
CA LEU A 81 2.64 -3.28 14.47
C LEU A 81 1.69 -2.73 15.56
N LEU A 82 2.21 -2.50 16.76
CA LEU A 82 1.46 -1.93 17.88
C LEU A 82 1.07 -0.48 17.62
N SER A 83 1.96 0.35 17.08
CA SER A 83 1.66 1.75 16.76
C SER A 83 0.60 1.87 15.66
N LEU A 84 0.65 1.04 14.60
CA LEU A 84 -0.44 1.00 13.59
C LEU A 84 -1.77 0.64 14.24
N SER A 85 -1.76 -0.40 15.07
CA SER A 85 -2.96 -0.91 15.73
C SER A 85 -3.57 0.15 16.65
N ALA A 86 -2.72 0.83 17.43
CA ALA A 86 -3.14 1.93 18.30
C ALA A 86 -3.72 3.11 17.50
N ILE A 87 -3.07 3.52 16.41
CA ILE A 87 -3.54 4.60 15.53
C ILE A 87 -4.87 4.22 14.88
N TYR A 88 -5.00 2.99 14.40
CA TYR A 88 -6.23 2.48 13.80
C TYR A 88 -7.39 2.53 14.81
N LEU A 89 -7.18 2.02 16.03
CA LEU A 89 -8.17 2.04 17.10
C LEU A 89 -8.52 3.47 17.54
N TYR A 90 -7.53 4.35 17.66
CA TYR A 90 -7.73 5.76 17.97
C TYR A 90 -8.62 6.44 16.93
N ASN A 91 -8.29 6.27 15.63
CA ASN A 91 -9.07 6.83 14.55
C ASN A 91 -10.49 6.27 14.50
N LEU A 92 -10.66 4.97 14.75
CA LEU A 92 -11.97 4.33 14.79
C LEU A 92 -12.83 4.86 15.94
N ARG A 93 -12.25 5.04 17.13
CA ARG A 93 -12.95 5.63 18.28
C ARG A 93 -13.38 7.07 17.99
N LYS A 94 -12.46 7.88 17.47
CA LYS A 94 -12.73 9.28 17.09
C LYS A 94 -13.77 9.40 15.97
N TYR A 95 -13.80 8.43 15.06
CA TYR A 95 -14.81 8.34 14.00
C TYR A 95 -16.21 7.95 14.52
N LYS A 96 -16.30 7.25 15.66
CA LYS A 96 -17.59 6.93 16.28
C LYS A 96 -18.18 8.10 17.09
N SER A 97 -17.34 8.97 17.64
CA SER A 97 -17.77 10.08 18.51
C SER A 97 -18.24 11.36 17.76
N GLN A 98 -18.62 11.27 16.47
CA GLN A 98 -18.74 12.42 15.55
C GLN A 98 -19.94 13.38 15.74
N LEU A 99 -20.18 13.87 16.95
CA LEU A 99 -21.22 14.87 17.17
C LEU A 99 -20.88 16.27 16.61
N TYR A 100 -19.59 16.63 16.42
CA TYR A 100 -19.21 18.03 16.10
C TYR A 100 -18.15 18.27 15.01
N PHE A 101 -17.73 17.25 14.23
CA PHE A 101 -16.68 17.47 13.22
C PHE A 101 -17.20 18.15 11.95
N THR A 102 -16.36 19.06 11.41
CA THR A 102 -16.56 19.66 10.09
C THR A 102 -16.47 18.62 8.98
N LEU A 103 -17.09 18.89 7.83
CA LEU A 103 -17.13 17.95 6.70
C LEU A 103 -15.71 17.53 6.24
N ASN A 104 -14.77 18.48 6.24
CA ASN A 104 -13.38 18.26 5.85
C ASN A 104 -12.65 17.31 6.83
N GLU A 105 -12.84 17.50 8.13
CA GLU A 105 -12.21 16.64 9.15
C GLU A 105 -12.72 15.20 9.08
N ARG A 106 -14.02 15.03 8.82
CA ARG A 106 -14.62 13.69 8.62
C ARG A 106 -14.02 12.99 7.41
N PHE A 107 -13.83 13.73 6.31
CA PHE A 107 -13.21 13.20 5.10
C PHE A 107 -11.77 12.75 5.36
N GLN A 108 -10.93 13.59 5.96
CA GLN A 108 -9.54 13.25 6.29
C GLN A 108 -9.44 12.04 7.22
N LEU A 109 -10.29 11.97 8.25
CA LEU A 109 -10.31 10.83 9.17
C LEU A 109 -10.72 9.53 8.46
N SER A 110 -11.73 9.59 7.60
CA SER A 110 -12.16 8.44 6.79
C SER A 110 -11.07 7.95 5.83
N GLU A 111 -10.30 8.89 5.25
CA GLU A 111 -9.18 8.60 4.36
C GLU A 111 -8.03 7.92 5.13
N ASN A 112 -7.72 8.39 6.34
CA ASN A 112 -6.70 7.80 7.20
C ASN A 112 -7.08 6.37 7.62
N ILE A 113 -8.33 6.12 8.02
CA ILE A 113 -8.82 4.77 8.34
C ILE A 113 -8.72 3.85 7.12
N ARG A 114 -9.15 4.34 5.95
CA ARG A 114 -9.07 3.58 4.70
C ARG A 114 -7.63 3.21 4.37
N THR A 115 -6.71 4.16 4.50
CA THR A 115 -5.30 3.93 4.18
C THR A 115 -4.63 3.00 5.19
N ALA A 116 -4.93 3.14 6.49
CA ALA A 116 -4.43 2.21 7.52
C ALA A 116 -4.88 0.76 7.23
N LYS A 117 -6.14 0.58 6.82
CA LYS A 117 -6.66 -0.74 6.41
C LYS A 117 -5.95 -1.31 5.18
N GLN A 118 -5.53 -0.45 4.25
CA GLN A 118 -4.76 -0.86 3.07
C GLN A 118 -3.32 -1.23 3.42
N LEU A 119 -2.71 -0.56 4.40
CA LEU A 119 -1.32 -0.77 4.80
C LEU A 119 -1.15 -1.97 5.76
N ALA A 120 -2.18 -2.27 6.57
CA ALA A 120 -2.19 -3.37 7.53
C ALA A 120 -1.71 -4.72 6.97
N PRO A 121 -2.22 -5.25 5.84
CA PRO A 121 -1.76 -6.54 5.31
C PRO A 121 -0.28 -6.52 4.94
N THR A 122 0.22 -5.40 4.41
CA THR A 122 1.63 -5.24 4.06
C THR A 122 2.51 -5.26 5.31
N ILE A 123 2.16 -4.51 6.35
CA ILE A 123 2.91 -4.49 7.62
C ILE A 123 2.87 -5.85 8.30
N PHE A 124 1.72 -6.51 8.31
CA PHE A 124 1.59 -7.83 8.90
C PHE A 124 2.49 -8.86 8.21
N LEU A 125 2.45 -8.91 6.87
CA LEU A 125 3.27 -9.82 6.08
C LEU A 125 4.77 -9.52 6.24
N HIS A 126 5.09 -8.24 6.37
CA HIS A 126 6.43 -7.77 6.60
C HIS A 126 6.97 -8.19 7.99
N PHE A 127 6.18 -7.99 9.04
CA PHE A 127 6.47 -8.47 10.38
C PHE A 127 6.62 -9.99 10.41
N PHE A 128 5.75 -10.72 9.72
CA PHE A 128 5.83 -12.18 9.60
C PHE A 128 7.15 -12.63 8.96
N ASN A 129 7.57 -12.00 7.85
CA ASN A 129 8.85 -12.28 7.21
C ASN A 129 10.04 -12.01 8.15
N ALA A 130 9.99 -10.91 8.92
CA ALA A 130 11.00 -10.60 9.92
C ALA A 130 11.05 -11.63 11.06
N ASN A 131 9.91 -12.18 11.48
CA ASN A 131 9.84 -13.24 12.48
C ASN A 131 10.51 -14.53 12.00
N VAL A 132 10.25 -14.95 10.76
CA VAL A 132 10.87 -16.15 10.18
C VAL A 132 12.39 -15.96 10.07
N LEU A 133 12.84 -14.78 9.65
CA LEU A 133 14.28 -14.44 9.64
C LEU A 133 14.91 -14.53 11.04
N ASN A 134 14.25 -13.97 12.05
CA ASN A 134 14.71 -14.03 13.44
C ASN A 134 14.77 -15.46 13.96
N LEU A 135 13.75 -16.28 13.67
CA LEU A 135 13.70 -17.68 14.07
C LEU A 135 14.88 -18.47 13.48
N VAL A 136 15.14 -18.34 12.18
CA VAL A 136 16.27 -19.03 11.54
C VAL A 136 17.61 -18.54 12.11
N THR A 137 17.75 -17.23 12.33
CA THR A 137 18.96 -16.65 12.95
C THR A 137 19.18 -17.17 14.36
N PHE A 138 18.11 -17.31 15.16
CA PHE A 138 18.14 -17.90 16.49
C PHE A 138 18.57 -19.37 16.44
N LEU A 139 17.98 -20.18 15.56
CA LEU A 139 18.33 -21.59 15.40
C LEU A 139 19.79 -21.80 14.98
N MET A 140 20.33 -20.91 14.15
CA MET A 140 21.74 -20.92 13.75
C MET A 140 22.67 -20.46 14.88
N TYR A 141 22.28 -19.43 15.65
CA TYR A 141 23.11 -18.88 16.73
C TYR A 141 23.27 -19.84 17.91
N PHE A 142 22.21 -20.56 18.29
CA PHE A 142 22.22 -21.56 19.36
C PHE A 142 22.67 -22.95 18.88
N ASP A 143 23.19 -23.05 17.65
CA ASP A 143 23.70 -24.28 17.03
C ASP A 143 22.68 -25.44 17.04
N VAL A 144 21.38 -25.12 17.01
CA VAL A 144 20.30 -26.11 16.85
C VAL A 144 20.37 -26.74 15.46
N LEU A 145 20.77 -25.93 14.46
CA LEU A 145 21.18 -26.39 13.14
C LEU A 145 22.69 -26.56 13.14
N ALA A 146 23.22 -27.59 13.79
CA ALA A 146 24.67 -27.76 14.00
C ALA A 146 25.43 -28.05 12.70
N GLU A 147 24.84 -28.89 11.85
CA GLU A 147 25.48 -29.42 10.65
C GLU A 147 25.46 -28.41 9.48
N ASP A 148 26.54 -28.37 8.70
CA ASP A 148 26.68 -27.43 7.57
C ASP A 148 25.57 -27.58 6.53
N TYR A 149 25.12 -28.82 6.28
CA TYR A 149 24.01 -29.08 5.35
C TYR A 149 22.68 -28.52 5.88
N GLN A 150 22.46 -28.52 7.20
CA GLN A 150 21.26 -27.97 7.84
C GLN A 150 21.27 -26.44 7.77
N LYS A 151 22.42 -25.81 8.04
CA LYS A 151 22.61 -24.36 7.89
C LYS A 151 22.33 -23.92 6.45
N SER A 152 22.91 -24.63 5.47
CA SER A 152 22.68 -24.38 4.04
C SER A 152 21.20 -24.54 3.63
N CYS A 153 20.55 -25.62 4.09
CA CYS A 153 19.12 -25.84 3.84
C CYS A 153 18.26 -24.72 4.46
N GLY A 154 18.56 -24.32 5.70
CA GLY A 154 17.90 -23.21 6.38
C GLY A 154 18.00 -21.89 5.62
N PHE A 155 19.19 -21.57 5.08
CA PHE A 155 19.38 -20.39 4.23
C PHE A 155 18.60 -20.45 2.92
N TRP A 156 18.52 -21.62 2.28
CA TRP A 156 17.73 -21.82 1.07
C TRP A 156 16.24 -21.61 1.34
N LEU A 157 15.71 -22.24 2.38
CA LEU A 157 14.31 -22.09 2.79
C LEU A 157 13.99 -20.64 3.15
N LEU A 158 14.86 -19.97 3.90
CA LEU A 158 14.72 -18.56 4.24
C LEU A 158 14.73 -17.67 3.00
N SER A 159 15.59 -17.96 2.02
CA SER A 159 15.67 -17.20 0.76
C SER A 159 14.41 -17.35 -0.07
N VAL A 160 13.89 -18.58 -0.20
CA VAL A 160 12.62 -18.88 -0.89
C VAL A 160 11.45 -18.21 -0.18
N HIS A 161 11.37 -18.35 1.15
CA HIS A 161 10.34 -17.69 1.97
C HIS A 161 10.36 -16.18 1.76
N ASN A 162 11.54 -15.56 1.83
CA ASN A 162 11.67 -14.13 1.64
C ASN A 162 11.25 -13.70 0.23
N ALA A 163 11.58 -14.46 -0.81
CA ALA A 163 11.13 -14.18 -2.17
C ALA A 163 9.59 -14.24 -2.31
N ILE A 164 8.95 -15.22 -1.68
CA ILE A 164 7.49 -15.37 -1.62
C ILE A 164 6.85 -14.19 -0.89
N CYS A 165 7.35 -13.85 0.31
CA CYS A 165 6.88 -12.70 1.08
C CYS A 165 7.06 -11.39 0.31
N CYS A 166 8.20 -11.17 -0.36
CA CYS A 166 8.42 -9.99 -1.19
C CYS A 166 7.40 -9.89 -2.33
N SER A 167 7.10 -11.02 -2.98
CA SER A 167 6.11 -11.09 -4.06
C SER A 167 4.71 -10.78 -3.51
N PHE A 168 4.34 -11.34 -2.37
CA PHE A 168 3.06 -11.05 -1.74
C PHE A 168 2.92 -9.60 -1.28
N ILE A 169 3.98 -8.95 -0.78
CA ILE A 169 3.97 -7.53 -0.43
C ILE A 169 3.61 -6.67 -1.66
N GLU A 170 4.20 -6.98 -2.81
CA GLU A 170 3.92 -6.24 -4.05
C GLU A 170 2.47 -6.49 -4.50
N VAL A 171 2.01 -7.74 -4.43
CA VAL A 171 0.62 -8.10 -4.73
C VAL A 171 -0.36 -7.42 -3.78
N THR A 172 -0.09 -7.35 -2.48
CA THR A 172 -0.98 -6.68 -1.50
C THR A 172 -1.07 -5.19 -1.79
N VAL A 173 0.05 -4.52 -2.10
CA VAL A 173 0.07 -3.10 -2.49
C VAL A 173 -0.76 -2.87 -3.75
N ILE A 174 -0.58 -3.68 -4.80
CA ILE A 174 -1.33 -3.55 -6.06
C ILE A 174 -2.83 -3.78 -5.85
N THR A 175 -3.20 -4.82 -5.07
CA THR A 175 -4.59 -5.23 -4.88
C THR A 175 -5.37 -4.28 -3.97
N HIS A 176 -4.73 -3.72 -2.94
CA HIS A 176 -5.39 -2.87 -1.96
C HIS A 176 -5.35 -1.38 -2.32
N HIS A 177 -4.41 -0.93 -3.15
CA HIS A 177 -4.35 0.46 -3.59
C HIS A 177 -5.33 0.73 -4.75
N PRO A 178 -6.40 1.54 -4.57
CA PRO A 178 -7.49 1.67 -5.53
C PRO A 178 -7.04 2.23 -6.88
N MET A 179 -6.14 3.22 -6.89
CA MET A 179 -5.61 3.77 -8.14
C MET A 179 -4.73 2.78 -8.91
N ILE A 180 -3.84 2.06 -8.22
CA ILE A 180 -2.95 1.08 -8.85
C ILE A 180 -3.78 -0.09 -9.38
N LYS A 181 -4.75 -0.59 -8.61
CA LYS A 181 -5.70 -1.62 -9.05
C LYS A 181 -6.41 -1.23 -10.36
N ARG A 182 -6.92 -0.01 -10.47
CA ARG A 182 -7.58 0.46 -11.70
C ARG A 182 -6.62 0.47 -12.90
N LYS A 183 -5.39 0.96 -12.71
CA LYS A 183 -4.36 0.97 -13.76
C LYS A 183 -3.96 -0.46 -14.16
N ALA A 184 -3.75 -1.35 -13.18
CA ALA A 184 -3.40 -2.75 -13.41
C ALA A 184 -4.49 -3.49 -14.18
N ILE A 185 -5.77 -3.32 -13.82
CA ILE A 185 -6.91 -3.89 -14.55
C ILE A 185 -6.96 -3.34 -15.99
N GLY A 186 -6.73 -2.03 -16.18
CA GLY A 186 -6.67 -1.41 -17.51
C GLY A 186 -5.56 -2.02 -18.38
N TRP A 187 -4.38 -2.22 -17.81
CA TRP A 187 -3.25 -2.86 -18.49
C TRP A 187 -3.53 -4.32 -18.83
N LEU A 188 -4.10 -5.09 -17.89
CA LEU A 188 -4.49 -6.49 -18.09
C LEU A 188 -5.51 -6.64 -19.24
N LYS A 189 -6.52 -5.76 -19.28
CA LYS A 189 -7.50 -5.72 -20.38
C LYS A 189 -6.84 -5.39 -21.72
N LYS A 190 -5.85 -4.48 -21.75
CA LYS A 190 -5.10 -4.14 -22.95
C LYS A 190 -4.30 -5.33 -23.48
N MET A 191 -3.64 -6.09 -22.61
CA MET A 191 -2.90 -7.30 -23.01
C MET A 191 -3.84 -8.38 -23.58
N ASN A 192 -4.97 -8.64 -22.93
CA ASN A 192 -5.95 -9.62 -23.40
C ASN A 192 -6.55 -9.23 -24.76
N LYS A 193 -6.67 -7.93 -25.06
CA LYS A 193 -7.14 -7.46 -26.38
C LYS A 193 -6.11 -7.71 -27.48
N CYS A 194 -4.82 -7.50 -27.20
CA CYS A 194 -3.75 -7.82 -28.14
C CYS A 194 -3.62 -9.33 -28.41
N SER A 195 -3.94 -10.16 -27.41
CA SER A 195 -3.95 -11.62 -27.58
C SER A 195 -5.03 -12.11 -28.54
N LYS A 196 -6.18 -11.42 -28.63
CA LYS A 196 -7.25 -11.78 -29.58
C LYS A 196 -6.96 -11.35 -31.01
N ALA A 197 -6.36 -10.16 -31.21
CA ALA A 197 -6.04 -9.66 -32.54
C ALA A 197 -5.03 -10.54 -33.31
N ARG A 198 -4.20 -11.32 -32.60
CA ARG A 198 -3.17 -12.15 -33.23
C ARG A 198 -3.67 -13.51 -33.75
N VAL A 199 -4.88 -13.94 -33.37
CA VAL A 199 -5.40 -15.28 -33.75
C VAL A 199 -6.22 -15.21 -35.04
N ASP A 200 -6.88 -14.09 -35.33
CA ASP A 200 -7.79 -14.00 -36.48
C ASP A 200 -7.07 -13.77 -37.84
N ASP A 201 -5.84 -13.25 -37.84
CA ASP A 201 -5.09 -12.95 -39.09
C ASP A 201 -4.43 -14.18 -39.75
N SER A 202 -4.52 -15.36 -39.14
CA SER A 202 -3.94 -16.60 -39.70
C SER A 202 -4.95 -17.53 -40.38
N SER A 203 -6.22 -17.13 -40.48
CA SER A 203 -7.30 -17.94 -41.08
C SER A 203 -7.97 -17.34 -42.32
N SER A 204 -7.49 -16.22 -42.85
CA SER A 204 -8.15 -15.47 -43.95
C SER A 204 -7.29 -15.22 -45.20
N THR A 205 -6.35 -16.12 -45.55
CA THR A 205 -5.58 -16.00 -46.82
C THR A 205 -6.24 -16.70 -48.03
N THR A 206 -7.47 -17.21 -47.96
CA THR A 206 -8.02 -18.01 -49.09
C THR A 206 -9.42 -17.65 -49.59
N ALA A 207 -10.03 -16.52 -49.20
CA ALA A 207 -11.33 -16.19 -49.79
C ALA A 207 -11.67 -14.69 -49.77
N GLN A 208 -11.20 -13.95 -50.78
CA GLN A 208 -12.07 -13.01 -51.52
C GLN A 208 -11.34 -12.43 -52.74
N SER A 209 -11.33 -13.22 -53.81
CA SER A 209 -11.44 -12.68 -55.16
C SER A 209 -12.93 -12.36 -55.39
N GLY A 210 -13.22 -11.09 -55.61
CA GLY A 210 -14.44 -10.63 -56.27
C GLY A 210 -15.70 -10.46 -55.40
N ARG A 211 -15.97 -9.23 -54.98
CA ARG A 211 -17.19 -8.51 -55.40
C ARG A 211 -17.27 -7.06 -54.88
N ASN A 212 -17.27 -6.17 -55.86
CA ASN A 212 -18.14 -5.00 -56.02
C ASN A 212 -18.12 -3.88 -54.98
N LEU A 213 -17.36 -2.85 -55.38
CA LEU A 213 -17.72 -1.43 -55.34
C LEU A 213 -19.23 -1.19 -55.41
N VAL A 214 -19.81 -0.64 -54.34
CA VAL A 214 -20.99 0.23 -54.42
C VAL A 214 -20.72 1.47 -53.60
N TRP A 215 -20.48 2.57 -54.33
CA TRP A 215 -20.43 3.93 -53.82
C TRP A 215 -21.84 4.35 -53.39
N GLY A 216 -22.04 4.54 -52.07
CA GLY A 216 -23.27 5.07 -51.49
C GLY A 216 -22.99 6.31 -50.67
N ARG A 217 -23.03 7.47 -51.32
CA ARG A 217 -22.92 8.81 -50.74
C ARG A 217 -24.26 9.20 -50.07
N LYS A 218 -24.29 9.53 -48.78
CA LYS A 218 -25.34 10.31 -48.09
C LYS A 218 -24.72 10.91 -46.83
N ALA A 219 -24.30 12.18 -46.86
CA ALA A 219 -25.11 13.40 -46.68
C ALA A 219 -25.67 13.51 -45.25
N ASP A 220 -25.04 14.43 -44.51
CA ASP A 220 -25.57 15.40 -43.55
C ASP A 220 -26.67 14.99 -42.58
N GLY A 221 -26.41 15.26 -41.29
CA GLY A 221 -27.50 15.55 -40.36
C GLY A 221 -27.16 15.32 -38.90
N GLY A 222 -27.01 16.41 -38.16
CA GLY A 222 -27.46 16.47 -36.78
C GLY A 222 -26.37 16.37 -35.71
N GLY A 223 -25.84 17.53 -35.34
CA GLY A 223 -25.16 17.69 -34.07
C GLY A 223 -26.07 17.28 -32.90
N ARG A 224 -25.52 16.48 -31.98
CA ARG A 224 -26.01 16.39 -30.61
C ARG A 224 -24.94 16.94 -29.68
N VAL A 225 -25.27 18.11 -29.14
CA VAL A 225 -24.63 18.72 -27.97
C VAL A 225 -24.74 17.73 -26.80
N PRO A 226 -23.65 17.42 -26.08
CA PRO A 226 -23.74 16.67 -24.84
C PRO A 226 -24.43 17.52 -23.78
N THR A 227 -25.56 17.02 -23.31
CA THR A 227 -26.33 17.49 -22.17
C THR A 227 -25.45 17.81 -20.97
N GLU A 228 -25.50 19.09 -20.61
CA GLU A 228 -25.20 19.71 -19.32
C GLU A 228 -25.57 18.78 -18.14
N CYS A 229 -24.56 18.30 -17.41
CA CYS A 229 -24.74 17.76 -16.06
C CYS A 229 -25.13 18.93 -15.14
N ARG A 230 -26.42 19.21 -15.07
CA ARG A 230 -27.02 20.16 -14.14
C ARG A 230 -26.93 19.56 -12.74
N ASP A 231 -25.91 19.98 -12.00
CA ASP A 231 -25.79 19.78 -10.55
C ASP A 231 -27.05 20.36 -9.88
N GLN A 232 -27.94 19.46 -9.46
CA GLN A 232 -29.05 19.80 -8.59
C GLN A 232 -28.47 20.08 -7.20
N GLY A 233 -28.28 21.36 -6.90
CA GLY A 233 -27.98 21.82 -5.55
C GLY A 233 -29.04 21.34 -4.55
N PRO A 234 -28.66 21.18 -3.26
CA PRO A 234 -29.56 20.67 -2.25
C PRO A 234 -30.73 21.65 -2.05
N ARG A 235 -31.95 21.15 -2.25
CA ARG A 235 -33.20 21.80 -1.83
C ARG A 235 -33.07 22.18 -0.35
N ARG A 236 -32.91 23.48 -0.07
CA ARG A 236 -33.26 24.08 1.22
C ARG A 236 -34.76 23.84 1.43
N GLN A 237 -35.10 22.84 2.25
CA GLN A 237 -36.42 22.82 2.87
C GLN A 237 -36.51 24.00 3.83
N GLY A 238 -37.28 25.00 3.44
CA GLY A 238 -37.70 26.07 4.32
C GLY A 238 -38.49 25.48 5.47
N ARG A 239 -38.04 25.73 6.70
CA ARG A 239 -38.88 25.59 7.89
C ARG A 239 -39.73 26.86 7.97
N PRO A 240 -41.07 26.76 7.94
CA PRO A 240 -41.92 27.92 8.17
C PRO A 240 -41.83 28.33 9.64
N GLY A 241 -41.82 29.64 9.86
CA GLY A 241 -41.92 30.25 11.17
C GLY A 241 -43.22 29.87 11.86
N GLY A 242 -43.11 29.61 13.16
CA GLY A 242 -44.21 29.64 14.10
C GLY A 242 -43.85 30.64 15.18
N ALA A 243 -44.21 31.91 14.94
CA ALA A 243 -44.35 32.89 15.99
C ALA A 243 -45.59 32.52 16.81
N GLY A 244 -45.44 32.43 18.13
CA GLY A 244 -46.52 32.23 19.08
C GLY A 244 -46.15 32.91 20.38
N ALA A 245 -46.57 34.17 20.50
CA ALA A 245 -46.40 35.01 21.66
C ALA A 245 -47.54 34.79 22.67
N VAL A 246 -47.18 34.65 23.98
CA VAL A 246 -47.77 35.33 25.17
C VAL A 246 -49.24 34.96 25.54
N PRO A 247 -49.84 35.20 26.75
CA PRO A 247 -49.39 35.63 28.11
C PRO A 247 -49.86 34.74 29.31
N GLY A 248 -49.40 35.10 30.52
CA GLY A 248 -50.17 35.04 31.79
C GLY A 248 -49.94 33.79 32.64
N ALA A 249 -49.76 33.84 33.96
CA ALA A 249 -49.98 34.87 34.99
C ALA A 249 -48.88 34.76 36.06
#